data_AF-A0A432R2Y2-F1
#
_entry.id   AF-A0A432R2Y2-F1
#
_cell.length_a   1.000
_cell.length_b   1.000
_cell.length_c   1.000
_cell.angle_alpha   90.00
_cell.angle_beta   90.00
_cell.angle_gamma   90.00
#
_symmetry.space_group_name_H-M   'P 1'
#
loop_
_entity.id
_entity.type
_entity.pdbx_description
1 polymer ?
#
loop_
_entity_poly.entity_id
_entity_poly.type
_entity_poly.pdbx_seq_one_letter_code
_entity_poly.pdbx_strand_id
1 'polypeptide(L)'
;MYKETNLRSIAKGISWRFVATGTTIIIVYTFFGRLDLAIAAGLLETILKIALYWGHEKIWQKIRWGKERIEPFNVWFTGLPLSGKTTIADLLYQKLQKLDIPLERIDSKDIRALIPDIGYTREERNRHIKRIGHLIQTLQKNSISTVCSFVSPYRESRKMIRQMVKNNIVVYVKADLETCQQRDYKGVYQKALQGEIKNFTGISDIYEEPQHAEIVIDTEKISPEEAAETIFKYIKKNYIK
;
A
#
# COMPACT_ATOMS: atom_id res chain seq x y z
N MET A 1 3.74 24.19 -5.19
CA MET A 1 4.84 23.21 -5.36
C MET A 1 4.86 22.81 -6.83
N TYR A 2 5.90 23.20 -7.59
CA TYR A 2 5.97 22.86 -9.02
C TYR A 2 6.45 21.42 -9.17
N LYS A 3 5.70 20.58 -9.90
CA LYS A 3 6.10 19.22 -10.24
C LYS A 3 6.92 19.25 -11.53
N GLU A 4 8.16 18.75 -11.50
CA GLU A 4 8.92 18.58 -12.74
C GLU A 4 8.26 17.50 -13.59
N THR A 5 8.03 17.81 -14.87
CA THR A 5 7.54 16.83 -15.85
C THR A 5 8.73 16.12 -16.48
N ASN A 6 8.57 14.82 -16.79
CA ASN A 6 9.60 14.02 -17.45
C ASN A 6 10.12 14.70 -18.73
N LEU A 7 9.23 15.37 -19.47
CA LEU A 7 9.55 16.08 -20.70
C LEU A 7 10.49 17.28 -20.45
N ARG A 8 10.27 18.04 -19.37
CA ARG A 8 11.13 19.17 -19.00
C ARG A 8 12.51 18.69 -18.54
N SER A 9 12.59 17.58 -17.80
CA SER A 9 13.87 17.01 -17.37
C SER A 9 14.68 16.46 -18.55
N ILE A 10 14.01 15.82 -19.52
CA ILE A 10 14.64 15.38 -20.78
C ILE A 10 15.16 16.58 -21.57
N ALA A 11 14.34 17.62 -21.75
CA ALA A 11 14.73 18.83 -22.48
C ALA A 11 15.94 19.52 -21.84
N LYS A 12 15.96 19.65 -20.51
CA LYS A 12 17.13 20.17 -19.78
C LYS A 12 18.38 19.33 -20.03
N GLY A 13 18.27 18.00 -19.96
CA GLY A 13 19.37 17.09 -20.23
C GLY A 13 19.94 17.21 -21.65
N ILE A 14 19.07 17.32 -22.66
CA ILE A 14 19.49 17.52 -24.05
C ILE A 14 20.16 18.88 -24.25
N SER A 15 19.54 19.96 -23.72
CA SER A 15 20.09 21.32 -23.86
C SER A 15 21.49 21.44 -23.26
N TRP A 16 21.71 20.88 -22.06
CA TRP A 16 23.02 20.89 -21.40
C TRP A 16 24.06 20.12 -22.22
N ARG A 17 23.69 18.99 -22.83
CA ARG A 17 24.61 18.19 -23.66
C ARG A 17 25.08 18.98 -24.89
N PHE A 18 24.18 19.67 -25.58
CA PHE A 18 24.59 20.51 -26.72
C PHE A 18 25.57 21.62 -26.31
N VAL A 19 25.32 22.28 -25.17
CA VAL A 19 26.22 23.32 -24.65
C VAL A 19 27.59 22.72 -24.26
N ALA A 20 27.61 21.58 -23.58
CA ALA A 20 28.84 20.90 -23.19
C ALA A 20 29.65 20.43 -24.41
N THR A 21 29.02 19.77 -25.38
CA THR A 21 29.68 19.31 -26.61
C THR A 21 30.21 20.49 -27.43
N GLY A 22 29.43 21.56 -27.56
CA GLY A 22 29.87 22.79 -28.23
C GLY A 22 31.11 23.41 -27.58
N THR A 23 31.19 23.38 -26.24
CA THR A 23 32.34 23.88 -25.49
C THR A 23 33.59 23.06 -25.80
N THR A 24 33.51 21.73 -25.82
CA THR A 24 34.64 20.87 -26.21
C THR A 24 35.09 21.13 -27.65
N ILE A 25 34.16 21.28 -28.59
CA ILE A 25 34.49 21.58 -29.99
C ILE A 25 35.26 22.91 -30.08
N ILE A 26 34.80 23.96 -29.39
CA ILE A 26 35.48 25.26 -29.39
C ILE A 26 36.90 25.16 -28.80
N ILE A 27 37.06 24.45 -27.68
CA ILE A 27 38.37 24.25 -27.04
C ILE A 27 39.32 23.50 -27.99
N VAL A 28 38.90 22.35 -28.51
CA VAL A 28 39.74 21.52 -29.39
C VAL A 28 40.09 22.29 -30.67
N TYR A 29 39.15 23.04 -31.24
CA TYR A 29 39.42 23.86 -32.42
C TYR A 29 40.46 24.95 -32.13
N THR A 30 40.38 25.61 -30.97
CA THR A 30 41.32 26.68 -30.58
C THR A 30 42.76 26.19 -30.47
N PHE A 31 42.98 24.96 -29.99
CA PHE A 31 44.33 24.41 -29.82
C PHE A 31 44.91 23.77 -31.08
N PHE A 32 44.09 23.12 -31.91
CA PHE A 32 44.57 22.33 -33.05
C PHE A 32 44.29 22.96 -34.42
N GLY A 33 43.49 24.03 -34.48
CA GLY A 33 43.10 24.72 -35.72
C GLY A 33 42.27 23.86 -36.69
N ARG A 34 41.85 22.66 -36.25
CA ARG A 34 41.25 21.61 -37.08
C ARG A 34 39.83 21.30 -36.64
N LEU A 35 38.87 21.76 -37.44
CA LEU A 35 37.44 21.63 -37.13
C LEU A 35 36.95 20.18 -37.20
N ASP A 36 37.53 19.38 -38.10
CA ASP A 36 37.25 17.95 -38.24
C ASP A 36 37.61 17.18 -36.96
N LEU A 37 38.80 17.43 -36.41
CA LEU A 37 39.23 16.83 -35.15
C LEU A 37 38.37 17.30 -33.97
N ALA A 38 38.00 18.59 -33.95
CA ALA A 38 37.17 19.16 -32.89
C ALA A 38 35.76 18.55 -32.84
N ILE A 39 35.10 18.43 -34.00
CA ILE A 39 33.77 17.80 -34.10
C ILE A 39 33.86 16.32 -33.73
N ALA A 40 34.84 15.59 -34.25
CA ALA A 40 35.02 14.18 -33.93
C ALA A 40 35.24 13.95 -32.43
N ALA A 41 36.08 14.78 -31.79
CA ALA A 41 36.34 14.72 -30.36
C ALA A 41 35.07 15.00 -29.52
N GLY A 42 34.32 16.06 -29.86
CA GLY A 42 33.07 16.40 -29.16
C GLY A 42 31.99 15.32 -29.27
N LEU A 43 31.83 14.73 -30.46
CA LEU A 43 30.87 13.63 -30.67
C LEU A 43 31.29 12.36 -29.90
N LEU A 44 32.57 11.98 -29.98
CA LEU A 44 33.10 10.81 -29.28
C LEU A 44 32.99 10.96 -27.76
N GLU A 45 33.32 12.14 -27.23
CA GLU A 45 33.16 12.47 -25.82
C GLU A 45 31.69 12.32 -25.38
N THR A 46 30.76 12.81 -26.19
CA THR A 46 29.32 12.74 -25.88
C THR A 46 28.84 11.28 -25.79
N ILE A 47 29.22 10.45 -26.75
CA ILE A 47 28.89 9.02 -26.76
C ILE A 47 29.50 8.33 -25.54
N LEU A 48 30.78 8.58 -25.25
CA LEU A 48 31.47 7.98 -24.12
C LEU A 48 30.85 8.39 -22.79
N LYS A 49 30.51 9.67 -22.60
CA LYS A 49 29.86 10.16 -21.38
C LYS A 49 28.48 9.52 -21.17
N ILE A 50 27.71 9.32 -22.23
CA ILE A 50 26.41 8.62 -22.14
C ILE A 50 26.62 7.17 -21.70
N ALA A 51 27.58 6.47 -22.30
CA ALA A 51 27.89 5.08 -21.95
C ALA A 51 28.40 4.95 -20.50
N LEU A 52 29.30 5.84 -20.08
CA LEU A 52 29.83 5.90 -18.72
C LEU A 52 28.74 6.24 -17.69
N TYR A 53 27.87 7.21 -17.99
CA TYR A 53 26.74 7.56 -17.13
C TYR A 53 25.79 6.37 -16.96
N TRP A 54 25.43 5.70 -18.05
CA TRP A 54 24.59 4.50 -18.00
C TRP A 54 25.24 3.37 -17.19
N GLY A 55 26.54 3.14 -17.36
CA GLY A 55 27.29 2.16 -16.58
C GLY A 55 27.33 2.51 -15.09
N HIS A 56 27.64 3.77 -14.77
CA HIS A 56 27.64 4.31 -13.42
C HIS A 56 26.26 4.20 -12.76
N GLU A 57 25.18 4.55 -13.46
CA GLU A 57 23.80 4.42 -12.97
C GLU A 57 23.43 2.95 -12.70
N LYS A 58 23.79 2.03 -13.60
CA LYS A 58 23.60 0.59 -13.37
C LYS A 58 24.38 0.07 -12.16
N ILE A 59 25.59 0.55 -11.93
CA ILE A 59 26.39 0.22 -10.75
C ILE A 59 25.72 0.79 -9.50
N TRP A 60 25.33 2.07 -9.50
CA TRP A 60 24.66 2.71 -8.37
C TRP A 60 23.31 2.06 -8.03
N GLN A 61 22.55 1.60 -9.01
CA GLN A 61 21.31 0.88 -8.74
C GLN A 61 21.52 -0.39 -7.92
N LYS A 62 22.67 -1.07 -8.09
CA LYS A 62 23.06 -2.25 -7.31
C LYS A 62 23.55 -1.87 -5.91
N ILE A 63 24.16 -0.71 -5.74
CA ILE A 63 24.63 -0.25 -4.43
C ILE A 63 23.41 0.21 -3.61
N ARG A 64 23.26 -0.34 -2.40
CA ARG A 64 22.12 -0.07 -1.51
C ARG A 64 22.39 1.04 -0.48
N TRP A 65 23.60 1.59 -0.48
CA TRP A 65 24.01 2.63 0.46
C TRP A 65 23.11 3.86 0.33
N GLY A 66 22.59 4.36 1.47
CA GLY A 66 21.68 5.50 1.53
C GLY A 66 20.21 5.22 1.18
N LYS A 67 19.84 3.99 0.79
CA LYS A 67 18.42 3.60 0.60
C LYS A 67 17.83 3.11 1.93
N GLU A 68 17.10 3.96 2.63
CA GLU A 68 16.28 3.53 3.77
C GLU A 68 15.00 2.86 3.26
N ARG A 69 14.80 1.58 3.62
CA ARG A 69 13.53 0.91 3.39
C ARG A 69 12.56 1.31 4.50
N ILE A 70 11.41 1.84 4.12
CA ILE A 70 10.27 1.91 5.03
C ILE A 70 9.88 0.46 5.33
N GLU A 71 10.00 0.07 6.60
CA GLU A 71 9.53 -1.23 7.04
C GLU A 71 8.02 -1.30 6.85
N PRO A 72 7.50 -2.26 6.04
CA PRO A 72 6.09 -2.27 5.71
C PRO A 72 5.26 -2.68 6.93
N PHE A 73 4.01 -2.23 6.96
CA PHE A 73 3.04 -2.56 7.99
C PHE A 73 1.74 -3.07 7.38
N ASN A 74 0.93 -3.74 8.20
CA ASN A 74 -0.40 -4.20 7.81
C ASN A 74 -1.43 -3.66 8.79
N VAL A 75 -2.36 -2.84 8.31
CA VAL A 75 -3.53 -2.40 9.07
C VAL A 75 -4.67 -3.39 8.82
N TRP A 76 -5.03 -4.18 9.83
CA TRP A 76 -6.04 -5.22 9.74
C TRP A 76 -7.31 -4.83 10.48
N PHE A 77 -8.33 -4.41 9.74
CA PHE A 77 -9.64 -4.10 10.28
C PHE A 77 -10.46 -5.38 10.51
N THR A 78 -11.03 -5.52 11.70
CA THR A 78 -11.95 -6.60 12.11
C THR A 78 -13.19 -6.03 12.82
N GLY A 79 -14.32 -6.71 12.74
CA GLY A 79 -15.59 -6.25 13.31
C GLY A 79 -16.80 -6.89 12.61
N LEU A 80 -17.99 -6.77 13.21
CA LEU A 80 -19.24 -7.27 12.66
C LEU A 80 -19.55 -6.73 11.25
N PRO A 81 -20.26 -7.47 10.37
CA PRO A 81 -20.78 -6.90 9.14
C PRO A 81 -21.46 -5.53 9.37
N LEU A 82 -21.30 -4.59 8.45
CA LEU A 82 -21.83 -3.22 8.59
C LEU A 82 -21.35 -2.38 9.81
N SER A 83 -20.32 -2.84 10.53
CA SER A 83 -19.70 -2.04 11.61
C SER A 83 -18.95 -0.78 11.14
N GLY A 84 -18.81 -0.52 9.83
CA GLY A 84 -18.10 0.65 9.30
C GLY A 84 -16.64 0.41 8.86
N LYS A 85 -16.14 -0.83 8.93
CA LYS A 85 -14.75 -1.19 8.55
C LYS A 85 -14.29 -0.64 7.20
N THR A 86 -15.02 -0.94 6.13
CA THR A 86 -14.63 -0.55 4.75
C THR A 86 -14.56 0.97 4.65
N THR A 87 -15.55 1.69 5.19
CA THR A 87 -15.58 3.16 5.18
C THR A 87 -14.35 3.76 5.86
N ILE A 88 -14.02 3.30 7.08
CA ILE A 88 -12.85 3.80 7.81
C ILE A 88 -11.55 3.41 7.11
N ALA A 89 -11.45 2.19 6.59
CA ALA A 89 -10.29 1.70 5.87
C ALA A 89 -10.02 2.50 4.59
N ASP A 90 -11.07 2.87 3.84
CA ASP A 90 -10.94 3.64 2.60
C ASP A 90 -10.51 5.08 2.89
N LEU A 91 -11.09 5.72 3.90
CA LEU A 91 -10.66 7.05 4.37
C LEU A 91 -9.21 7.06 4.86
N LEU A 92 -8.82 6.04 5.63
CA LEU A 92 -7.43 5.87 6.07
C LEU A 92 -6.49 5.66 4.88
N TYR A 93 -6.87 4.83 3.92
CA TYR A 93 -6.08 4.56 2.71
C TYR A 93 -5.85 5.84 1.91
N GLN A 94 -6.89 6.65 1.68
CA GLN A 94 -6.76 7.96 1.03
C GLN A 94 -5.83 8.91 1.78
N LYS A 95 -5.83 8.90 3.11
CA LYS A 95 -4.90 9.71 3.92
C LYS A 95 -3.45 9.23 3.78
N LEU A 96 -3.21 7.92 3.86
CA LEU A 96 -1.88 7.33 3.77
C LEU A 96 -1.29 7.41 2.36
N GLN A 97 -2.10 7.32 1.31
CA GLN A 97 -1.65 7.49 -0.08
C GLN A 97 -0.96 8.86 -0.32
N LYS A 98 -1.38 9.90 0.42
CA LYS A 98 -0.77 11.24 0.32
C LYS A 98 0.66 11.30 0.83
N LEU A 99 1.14 10.26 1.51
CA LEU A 99 2.53 10.15 2.01
C LEU A 99 3.49 9.56 0.97
N ASP A 100 3.02 9.19 -0.23
CA ASP A 100 3.82 8.64 -1.33
C ASP A 100 4.63 7.38 -0.94
N ILE A 101 4.07 6.57 -0.02
CA ILE A 101 4.62 5.28 0.38
C ILE A 101 3.96 4.14 -0.42
N PRO A 102 4.67 3.04 -0.71
CA PRO A 102 4.06 1.86 -1.32
C PRO A 102 2.98 1.28 -0.40
N LEU A 103 1.72 1.32 -0.84
CA LEU A 103 0.55 0.98 -0.03
C LEU A 103 -0.54 0.37 -0.91
N GLU A 104 -1.18 -0.70 -0.41
CA GLU A 104 -2.28 -1.36 -1.12
C GLU A 104 -3.53 -1.55 -0.26
N ARG A 105 -4.71 -1.42 -0.87
CA ARG A 105 -6.01 -1.61 -0.23
C ARG A 105 -6.57 -3.00 -0.56
N ILE A 106 -6.90 -3.78 0.46
CA ILE A 106 -7.42 -5.15 0.31
C ILE A 106 -8.75 -5.30 1.05
N ASP A 107 -9.88 -5.24 0.34
CA ASP A 107 -11.21 -5.52 0.90
C ASP A 107 -11.64 -6.95 0.59
N SER A 108 -12.36 -7.55 1.54
CA SER A 108 -12.97 -8.87 1.35
C SER A 108 -13.88 -8.97 0.13
N LYS A 109 -14.54 -7.89 -0.29
CA LYS A 109 -15.43 -7.90 -1.48
C LYS A 109 -14.62 -8.04 -2.77
N ASP A 110 -13.50 -7.32 -2.87
CA ASP A 110 -12.70 -7.26 -4.09
C ASP A 110 -11.94 -8.58 -4.30
N ILE A 111 -11.35 -9.11 -3.22
CA ILE A 111 -10.58 -10.35 -3.30
C ILE A 111 -11.49 -11.58 -3.45
N ARG A 112 -12.74 -11.52 -2.98
CA ARG A 112 -13.66 -12.67 -3.10
C ARG A 112 -13.95 -13.05 -4.55
N ALA A 113 -13.92 -12.09 -5.47
CA ALA A 113 -14.09 -12.37 -6.90
C ALA A 113 -12.83 -13.00 -7.54
N LEU A 114 -11.66 -12.80 -6.94
CA LEU A 114 -10.37 -13.23 -7.50
C LEU A 114 -9.90 -14.59 -6.99
N ILE A 115 -10.39 -15.01 -5.81
CA ILE A 115 -9.99 -16.29 -5.20
C ILE A 115 -11.16 -17.28 -5.33
N PRO A 116 -10.97 -18.44 -6.00
CA PRO A 116 -11.99 -19.47 -6.08
C PRO A 116 -12.20 -20.19 -4.73
N ASP A 117 -13.32 -20.89 -4.61
CA ASP A 117 -13.69 -21.76 -3.49
C ASP A 117 -13.75 -21.05 -2.13
N ILE A 118 -14.44 -19.91 -2.08
CA ILE A 118 -14.68 -19.18 -0.83
C ILE A 118 -16.09 -19.48 -0.34
N GLY A 119 -16.19 -20.48 0.55
CA GLY A 119 -17.41 -20.68 1.31
C GLY A 119 -17.44 -19.85 2.60
N TYR A 120 -18.43 -20.16 3.45
CA TYR A 120 -18.71 -19.41 4.68
C TYR A 120 -18.61 -20.26 5.94
N THR A 121 -18.18 -21.53 5.83
CA THR A 121 -17.84 -22.34 7.00
C THR A 121 -16.59 -21.78 7.70
N ARG A 122 -16.37 -22.21 8.95
CA ARG A 122 -15.22 -21.78 9.75
C ARG A 122 -13.90 -22.12 9.07
N GLU A 123 -13.78 -23.35 8.56
CA GLU A 123 -12.60 -23.87 7.88
C GLU A 123 -12.31 -23.11 6.58
N GLU A 124 -13.33 -22.82 5.78
CA GLU A 124 -13.21 -22.06 4.53
C GLU A 124 -12.77 -20.62 4.80
N ARG A 125 -13.37 -19.96 5.80
CA ARG A 125 -12.99 -18.62 6.22
C ARG A 125 -11.54 -18.58 6.71
N ASN A 126 -11.13 -19.54 7.54
CA ASN A 126 -9.74 -19.64 8.00
C ASN A 126 -8.77 -19.85 6.84
N ARG A 127 -9.11 -20.73 5.89
CA ARG A 127 -8.29 -20.97 4.68
C ARG A 127 -8.19 -19.70 3.82
N HIS A 128 -9.29 -18.97 3.66
CA HIS A 128 -9.31 -17.70 2.95
C HIS A 128 -8.39 -16.68 3.64
N ILE A 129 -8.53 -16.46 4.94
CA ILE A 129 -7.64 -15.56 5.70
C ILE A 129 -6.17 -15.99 5.60
N LYS A 130 -5.87 -17.29 5.62
CA LYS A 130 -4.49 -17.79 5.40
C LYS A 130 -3.94 -17.40 4.02
N ARG A 131 -4.75 -17.51 2.96
CA ARG A 131 -4.37 -17.06 1.60
C ARG A 131 -4.09 -15.56 1.58
N ILE A 132 -4.92 -14.75 2.25
CA ILE A 132 -4.68 -13.31 2.41
C ILE A 132 -3.37 -13.04 3.15
N GLY A 133 -3.06 -13.80 4.20
CA GLY A 133 -1.79 -13.69 4.92
C GLY A 133 -0.57 -13.90 4.01
N HIS A 134 -0.63 -14.89 3.11
CA HIS A 134 0.45 -15.12 2.13
C HIS A 134 0.57 -13.99 1.10
N LEU A 135 -0.55 -13.42 0.66
CA LEU A 135 -0.57 -12.24 -0.21
C LEU A 135 0.11 -11.05 0.48
N ILE A 136 -0.26 -10.76 1.73
CA ILE A 136 0.34 -9.65 2.51
C ILE A 136 1.83 -9.90 2.71
N GLN A 137 2.27 -11.11 3.06
CA GLN A 137 3.70 -11.44 3.15
C GLN A 137 4.45 -11.15 1.85
N THR A 138 3.83 -11.44 0.70
CA THR A 138 4.43 -11.21 -0.62
C THR A 138 4.56 -9.72 -0.92
N LEU A 139 3.53 -8.94 -0.59
CA LEU A 139 3.56 -7.48 -0.70
C LEU A 139 4.63 -6.88 0.24
N GLN A 140 4.71 -7.35 1.48
CA GLN A 140 5.71 -6.89 2.44
C GLN A 140 7.15 -7.21 2.02
N LYS A 141 7.42 -8.33 1.32
CA LYS A 141 8.75 -8.60 0.74
C LYS A 141 9.19 -7.51 -0.26
N ASN A 142 8.21 -6.84 -0.88
CA ASN A 142 8.40 -5.73 -1.81
C ASN A 142 8.25 -4.35 -1.14
N SER A 143 8.27 -4.29 0.21
CA SER A 143 8.11 -3.06 1.00
C SER A 143 6.76 -2.36 0.81
N ILE A 144 5.73 -3.11 0.39
CA ILE A 144 4.37 -2.60 0.24
C ILE A 144 3.62 -2.82 1.56
N SER A 145 3.12 -1.74 2.14
CA SER A 145 2.22 -1.76 3.29
C SER A 145 0.78 -2.04 2.85
N THR A 146 -0.07 -2.52 3.75
CA THR A 146 -1.44 -2.92 3.39
C THR A 146 -2.49 -2.36 4.34
N VAL A 147 -3.65 -2.01 3.78
CA VAL A 147 -4.88 -1.66 4.52
C VAL A 147 -5.95 -2.69 4.20
N CYS A 148 -6.20 -3.60 5.13
CA CYS A 148 -7.04 -4.78 4.97
C CYS A 148 -8.34 -4.66 5.75
N SER A 149 -9.48 -5.01 5.13
CA SER A 149 -10.80 -5.01 5.80
C SER A 149 -11.53 -6.33 5.62
N PHE A 150 -11.64 -7.07 6.73
CA PHE A 150 -12.27 -8.38 6.77
C PHE A 150 -13.15 -8.50 8.01
N VAL A 151 -14.25 -9.26 7.92
CA VAL A 151 -15.01 -9.61 9.14
C VAL A 151 -14.09 -10.36 10.11
N SER A 152 -13.32 -11.34 9.60
CA SER A 152 -12.34 -12.14 10.36
C SER A 152 -12.84 -12.54 11.75
N PRO A 153 -13.97 -13.28 11.84
CA PRO A 153 -14.72 -13.45 13.09
C PRO A 153 -13.97 -14.25 14.15
N TYR A 154 -13.10 -15.18 13.75
CA TYR A 154 -12.41 -16.09 14.66
C TYR A 154 -11.06 -15.54 15.11
N ARG A 155 -10.77 -15.62 16.40
CA ARG A 155 -9.49 -15.25 17.03
C ARG A 155 -8.31 -16.00 16.41
N GLU A 156 -8.50 -17.28 16.10
CA GLU A 156 -7.46 -18.10 15.47
C GLU A 156 -6.97 -17.52 14.15
N SER A 157 -7.89 -17.02 13.30
CA SER A 157 -7.57 -16.44 12.01
C SER A 157 -6.75 -15.16 12.16
N ARG A 158 -7.11 -14.31 13.14
CA ARG A 158 -6.41 -13.06 13.44
C ARG A 158 -5.04 -13.31 14.09
N LYS A 159 -4.94 -14.31 14.97
CA LYS A 159 -3.68 -14.77 15.55
C LYS A 159 -2.72 -15.27 14.47
N MET A 160 -3.22 -16.06 13.52
CA MET A 160 -2.46 -16.54 12.38
C MET A 160 -1.94 -15.38 11.52
N ILE A 161 -2.77 -14.40 11.16
CA ILE A 161 -2.31 -13.20 10.42
C ILE A 161 -1.20 -12.48 11.18
N ARG A 162 -1.38 -12.24 12.48
CA ARG A 162 -0.37 -11.59 13.33
C ARG A 162 0.97 -12.34 13.33
N GLN A 163 0.95 -13.66 13.26
CA GLN A 163 2.15 -14.49 13.18
C GLN A 163 2.78 -14.51 11.78
N MET A 164 1.97 -14.34 10.73
CA MET A 164 2.45 -14.37 9.35
C MET A 164 3.07 -13.06 8.89
N VAL A 165 2.51 -11.91 9.28
CA VAL A 165 2.88 -10.61 8.70
C VAL A 165 3.69 -9.77 9.69
N LYS A 166 4.54 -8.88 9.17
CA LYS A 166 5.30 -7.92 9.98
C LYS A 166 4.42 -6.72 10.33
N ASN A 167 4.69 -6.11 11.49
CA ASN A 167 4.06 -4.85 11.91
C ASN A 167 2.53 -4.87 11.74
N ASN A 168 1.89 -5.93 12.26
CA ASN A 168 0.45 -6.13 12.16
C ASN A 168 -0.31 -5.27 13.18
N ILE A 169 -1.12 -4.34 12.70
CA ILE A 169 -1.91 -3.40 13.49
C ILE A 169 -3.37 -3.83 13.37
N VAL A 170 -3.89 -4.53 14.38
CA VAL A 170 -5.29 -4.93 14.45
C VAL A 170 -6.12 -3.75 14.90
N VAL A 171 -7.01 -3.31 14.01
CA VAL A 171 -8.02 -2.29 14.30
C VAL A 171 -9.36 -2.97 14.51
N TYR A 172 -9.82 -2.99 15.75
CA TYR A 172 -11.14 -3.50 16.09
C TYR A 172 -12.18 -2.41 15.91
N VAL A 173 -13.06 -2.58 14.93
CA VAL A 173 -14.21 -1.70 14.68
C VAL A 173 -15.40 -2.25 15.44
N LYS A 174 -15.57 -1.72 16.66
CA LYS A 174 -16.64 -2.06 17.58
C LYS A 174 -17.94 -1.32 17.18
N ALA A 175 -18.99 -2.12 17.11
CA ALA A 175 -20.38 -1.72 17.00
C ALA A 175 -21.19 -2.88 17.55
N ASP A 176 -22.24 -2.62 18.32
CA ASP A 176 -23.15 -3.67 18.73
C ASP A 176 -23.96 -4.23 17.54
N LEU A 177 -24.59 -5.39 17.77
CA LEU A 177 -25.36 -6.08 16.75
C LEU A 177 -26.58 -5.26 16.32
N GLU A 178 -27.25 -4.61 17.27
CA GLU A 178 -28.45 -3.81 17.04
C GLU A 178 -28.16 -2.62 16.12
N THR A 179 -27.10 -1.87 16.38
CA THR A 179 -26.64 -0.78 15.53
C THR A 179 -26.29 -1.29 14.13
N CYS A 180 -25.62 -2.45 14.02
CA CYS A 180 -25.31 -3.04 12.71
C CYS A 180 -26.58 -3.44 11.94
N GLN A 181 -27.62 -3.93 12.62
CA GLN A 181 -28.92 -4.26 12.03
C GLN A 181 -29.69 -2.99 11.61
N GLN A 182 -29.70 -1.94 12.43
CA GLN A 182 -30.31 -0.65 12.09
C GLN A 182 -29.67 -0.04 10.83
N ARG A 183 -28.35 -0.27 10.64
CA ARG A 183 -27.60 0.16 9.45
C ARG A 183 -27.81 -0.73 8.22
N ASP A 184 -28.70 -1.73 8.22
CA ASP A 184 -28.81 -2.75 7.17
C ASP A 184 -29.37 -2.28 5.81
N TYR A 185 -28.73 -1.27 5.21
CA TYR A 185 -29.04 -0.76 3.87
C TYR A 185 -28.85 -1.79 2.75
N LYS A 186 -28.30 -2.98 3.06
CA LYS A 186 -28.10 -4.09 2.12
C LYS A 186 -29.10 -5.23 2.31
N GLY A 187 -29.92 -5.20 3.36
CA GLY A 187 -30.82 -6.28 3.73
C GLY A 187 -30.12 -7.60 4.08
N VAL A 188 -28.82 -7.59 4.42
CA VAL A 188 -28.06 -8.82 4.69
C VAL A 188 -28.35 -9.38 6.07
N TYR A 189 -28.65 -8.53 7.06
CA TYR A 189 -29.08 -8.96 8.38
C TYR A 189 -30.51 -9.49 8.33
N GLN A 190 -31.40 -8.82 7.61
CA GLN A 190 -32.78 -9.29 7.43
C GLN A 190 -32.82 -10.69 6.80
N LYS A 191 -32.07 -10.90 5.72
CA LYS A 191 -31.96 -12.22 5.06
C LYS A 191 -31.34 -13.29 5.96
N ALA A 192 -30.36 -12.91 6.78
CA ALA A 192 -29.77 -13.82 7.75
C ALA A 192 -30.76 -14.24 8.85
N LEU A 193 -31.58 -13.30 9.35
CA LEU A 193 -32.64 -13.57 10.34
C LEU A 193 -33.74 -14.48 9.76
N GLN A 194 -34.03 -14.36 8.47
CA GLN A 194 -34.97 -15.23 7.75
C GLN A 194 -34.37 -16.61 7.41
N GLY A 195 -33.09 -16.85 7.70
CA GLY A 195 -32.42 -18.12 7.42
C GLY A 195 -31.95 -18.30 5.97
N GLU A 196 -32.10 -17.28 5.11
CA GLU A 196 -31.66 -17.31 3.72
C GLU A 196 -30.12 -17.30 3.60
N ILE A 197 -29.44 -16.64 4.53
CA ILE A 197 -27.97 -16.60 4.60
C ILE A 197 -27.49 -17.43 5.80
N LYS A 198 -26.94 -18.61 5.49
CA LYS A 198 -26.32 -19.49 6.49
C LYS A 198 -24.96 -18.96 6.96
N ASN A 199 -24.58 -19.30 8.19
CA ASN A 199 -23.29 -18.94 8.81
C ASN A 199 -23.01 -17.42 8.81
N PHE A 200 -24.04 -16.60 9.02
CA PHE A 200 -23.89 -15.16 9.06
C PHE A 200 -23.37 -14.70 10.43
N THR A 201 -22.23 -14.00 10.44
CA THR A 201 -21.55 -13.57 11.66
C THR A 201 -22.41 -12.61 12.48
N GLY A 202 -22.62 -12.95 13.75
CA GLY A 202 -23.46 -12.21 14.69
C GLY A 202 -24.92 -12.68 14.72
N ILE A 203 -25.33 -13.60 13.83
CA ILE A 203 -26.69 -14.18 13.80
C ILE A 203 -26.62 -15.70 13.93
N SER A 204 -26.12 -16.40 12.91
CA SER A 204 -26.03 -17.87 12.85
C SER A 204 -24.58 -18.39 12.97
N ASP A 205 -23.61 -17.49 13.11
CA ASP A 205 -22.20 -17.78 13.40
C ASP A 205 -21.65 -16.74 14.40
N ILE A 206 -20.62 -17.11 15.16
CA ILE A 206 -20.07 -16.26 16.22
C ILE A 206 -19.15 -15.16 15.68
N TYR A 207 -19.07 -14.05 16.41
CA TYR A 207 -17.98 -13.08 16.29
C TYR A 207 -17.20 -13.10 17.60
N GLU A 208 -15.96 -13.59 17.57
CA GLU A 208 -15.11 -13.55 18.76
C GLU A 208 -14.40 -12.21 18.80
N GLU A 209 -14.68 -11.36 19.79
CA GLU A 209 -13.98 -10.07 19.91
C GLU A 209 -12.46 -10.26 20.08
N PRO A 210 -11.63 -9.37 19.51
CA PRO A 210 -10.18 -9.42 19.66
C PRO A 210 -9.76 -9.06 21.09
N GLN A 211 -8.99 -9.94 21.74
CA GLN A 211 -8.43 -9.69 23.08
C GLN A 211 -7.25 -8.70 23.07
N HIS A 212 -6.53 -8.62 21.94
CA HIS A 212 -5.37 -7.75 21.78
C HIS A 212 -5.44 -7.03 20.42
N ALA A 213 -6.16 -5.91 20.41
CA ALA A 213 -6.16 -4.96 19.31
C ALA A 213 -5.27 -3.77 19.65
N GLU A 214 -4.45 -3.32 18.70
CA GLU A 214 -3.65 -2.10 18.84
C GLU A 214 -4.55 -0.86 18.94
N ILE A 215 -5.68 -0.89 18.22
CA ILE A 215 -6.64 0.22 18.18
C ILE A 215 -8.06 -0.36 18.27
N VAL A 216 -8.87 0.23 19.14
CA VAL A 216 -10.31 -0.04 19.22
C VAL A 216 -11.05 1.22 18.83
N ILE A 217 -11.97 1.09 17.88
CA ILE A 217 -12.79 2.17 17.33
C ILE A 217 -14.24 1.84 17.62
N ASP A 218 -14.88 2.67 18.46
CA ASP A 218 -16.29 2.57 18.77
C ASP A 218 -17.10 3.46 17.82
N THR A 219 -17.69 2.85 16.79
CA THR A 219 -18.39 3.60 15.71
C THR A 219 -19.76 4.12 16.10
N GLU A 220 -20.19 3.90 17.34
CA GLU A 220 -21.37 4.55 17.92
C GLU A 220 -21.01 5.93 18.49
N LYS A 221 -19.72 6.16 18.80
CA LYS A 221 -19.24 7.37 19.48
C LYS A 221 -18.39 8.29 18.61
N ILE A 222 -17.75 7.75 17.58
CA ILE A 222 -16.84 8.52 16.73
C ILE A 222 -17.22 8.41 15.26
N SER A 223 -17.01 9.49 14.52
CA SER A 223 -17.22 9.52 13.08
C SER A 223 -16.16 8.70 12.33
N PRO A 224 -16.45 8.22 11.10
CA PRO A 224 -15.46 7.54 10.26
C PRO A 224 -14.19 8.39 10.00
N GLU A 225 -14.35 9.70 9.86
CA GLU A 225 -13.26 10.65 9.61
C GLU A 225 -12.32 10.77 10.83
N GLU A 226 -12.88 10.88 12.03
CA GLU A 226 -12.13 10.92 13.29
C GLU A 226 -11.44 9.57 13.57
N ALA A 227 -12.12 8.47 13.28
CA ALA A 227 -11.54 7.13 13.37
C ALA A 227 -10.32 6.99 12.45
N ALA A 228 -10.46 7.37 11.18
CA ALA A 228 -9.37 7.32 10.21
C ALA A 228 -8.21 8.24 10.63
N GLU A 229 -8.48 9.42 11.17
CA GLU A 229 -7.47 10.34 11.67
C GLU A 229 -6.71 9.77 12.88
N THR A 230 -7.42 9.13 13.80
CA THR A 230 -6.82 8.47 14.97
C THR A 230 -5.85 7.38 14.56
N ILE A 231 -6.26 6.52 13.63
CA ILE A 231 -5.43 5.44 13.10
C ILE A 231 -4.24 6.01 12.31
N PHE A 232 -4.47 7.03 11.50
CA PHE A 232 -3.41 7.70 10.73
C PHE A 232 -2.31 8.27 11.64
N LYS A 233 -2.69 8.97 12.72
CA LYS A 233 -1.73 9.50 13.71
C LYS A 233 -0.93 8.40 14.38
N TYR A 234 -1.57 7.29 14.74
CA TYR A 234 -0.89 6.12 15.31
C TYR A 234 0.13 5.54 14.33
N ILE A 235 -0.25 5.35 13.07
CA ILE A 235 0.66 4.80 12.04
C ILE A 235 1.83 5.73 11.81
N LYS A 236 1.56 7.03 11.62
CA LYS A 236 2.59 8.03 11.40
C LYS A 236 3.60 8.04 12.54
N LYS A 237 3.15 8.05 13.80
CA LYS A 237 4.04 8.08 14.96
C LYS A 237 4.94 6.84 15.07
N ASN A 238 4.43 5.65 14.75
CA ASN A 238 5.11 4.39 15.07
C ASN A 238 5.85 3.74 13.89
N TYR A 239 5.45 4.02 12.64
CA TYR A 239 5.93 3.31 11.46
C TYR A 239 6.45 4.22 10.34
N ILE A 240 6.11 5.51 10.36
CA ILE A 240 6.52 6.47 9.32
C ILE A 240 7.33 7.57 9.98
N LYS A 241 8.65 7.37 10.05
CA LYS A 241 9.60 8.37 10.57
C LYS A 241 9.81 9.49 9.57
#